data_AF-A0A3U3LRV7-F1
#
_entry.id   AF-A0A3U3LRV7-F1
#
_cell.length_a   1.000
_cell.length_b   1.000
_cell.length_c   1.000
_cell.angle_alpha   90.00
_cell.angle_beta   90.00
_cell.angle_gamma   90.00
#
_symmetry.space_group_name_H-M   'P 1'
#
loop_
_entity.id
_entity.type
_entity.pdbx_description
1 polymer ?
#
loop_
_entity_poly.entity_id
_entity_poly.type
_entity_poly.pdbx_seq_one_letter_code
_entity_poly.pdbx_strand_id
1 'polypeptide(L)'
;MNTIQVFRSGAEDRTAQAVFAADLNWAQEQGINVASLSIAMLPGMKDESAGLTRFLLSGDGDVLPVTLLNGELCLAGRYPSRGELIRWSTNDFSIISGQPNTLPIVWQRLLDSNGDTCPRCRDTGDTVQKAYHRLQAILAPLGIEPRLEVVALDEVTFAAATMESNRVWFSGLPLEDWIGAQAGSSRCCGACGDSDCRTLDIGGATYEAIPESLLIRAGVIAATQLRWSDSVVASAESFCSTNNKCC
;
A
#
# COMPACT_ATOMS: atom_id res chain seq x y z
N MET A 1 8.42 18.60 19.55
CA MET A 1 8.41 18.79 18.08
C MET A 1 8.80 17.47 17.46
N ASN A 2 7.89 16.89 16.68
CA ASN A 2 8.16 15.63 16.01
C ASN A 2 9.22 15.81 14.91
N THR A 3 9.94 14.75 14.59
CA THR A 3 10.90 14.72 13.50
C THR A 3 10.31 13.92 12.34
N ILE A 4 10.26 14.51 11.15
CA ILE A 4 9.74 13.87 9.93
C ILE A 4 10.92 13.61 8.99
N GLN A 5 11.08 12.37 8.55
CA GLN A 5 12.14 11.98 7.61
C GLN A 5 11.54 11.29 6.40
N VAL A 6 11.75 11.83 5.21
CA VAL A 6 11.24 11.28 3.95
C VAL A 6 12.41 10.70 3.14
N PHE A 7 12.43 9.38 2.99
CA PHE A 7 13.45 8.67 2.21
C PHE A 7 13.00 8.45 0.78
N ARG A 8 13.90 8.72 -0.16
CA ARG A 8 13.68 8.61 -1.62
C ARG A 8 14.80 7.84 -2.32
N SER A 9 14.48 7.17 -3.42
CA SER A 9 15.46 6.54 -4.33
C SER A 9 15.95 7.48 -5.43
N GLY A 10 15.16 8.49 -5.81
CA GLY A 10 15.40 9.32 -6.98
C GLY A 10 14.85 8.74 -8.29
N ALA A 11 14.30 7.52 -8.27
CA ALA A 11 13.64 6.89 -9.41
C ALA A 11 12.12 7.13 -9.45
N GLU A 12 11.57 7.83 -8.45
CA GLU A 12 10.14 8.12 -8.36
C GLU A 12 9.67 9.14 -9.42
N ASP A 13 8.35 9.28 -9.55
CA ASP A 13 7.73 10.21 -10.50
C ASP A 13 8.21 11.66 -10.31
N ARG A 14 8.64 12.29 -11.40
CA ARG A 14 9.19 13.65 -11.40
C ARG A 14 8.18 14.70 -10.98
N THR A 15 6.90 14.51 -11.31
CA THR A 15 5.85 15.46 -10.95
C THR A 15 5.60 15.41 -9.45
N ALA A 16 5.46 14.21 -8.89
CA ALA A 16 5.32 13.98 -7.46
C ALA A 16 6.54 14.52 -6.68
N GLN A 17 7.76 14.29 -7.18
CA GLN A 17 8.98 14.86 -6.61
C GLN A 17 8.96 16.40 -6.59
N ALA A 18 8.53 17.03 -7.68
CA ALA A 18 8.47 18.50 -7.78
C ALA A 18 7.44 19.10 -6.81
N VAL A 19 6.25 18.49 -6.71
CA VAL A 19 5.21 18.90 -5.76
C VAL A 19 5.71 18.77 -4.32
N PHE A 20 6.30 17.62 -3.98
CA PHE A 20 6.85 17.41 -2.64
C PHE A 20 7.99 18.36 -2.32
N ALA A 21 8.87 18.69 -3.28
CA ALA A 21 9.94 19.66 -3.05
C ALA A 21 9.40 21.05 -2.68
N ALA A 22 8.29 21.48 -3.29
CA ALA A 22 7.62 22.73 -2.93
C ALA A 22 7.02 22.67 -1.51
N ASP A 23 6.37 21.56 -1.16
CA ASP A 23 5.81 21.35 0.18
C ASP A 23 6.88 21.23 1.28
N LEU A 24 8.02 20.61 0.97
CA LEU A 24 9.17 20.50 1.86
C LEU A 24 9.75 21.88 2.19
N ASN A 25 10.00 22.71 1.16
CA ASN A 25 10.51 24.07 1.35
C ASN A 25 9.55 24.90 2.22
N TRP A 26 8.26 24.86 1.90
CA TRP A 26 7.23 25.53 2.70
C TRP A 26 7.25 25.06 4.16
N ALA A 27 7.31 23.74 4.40
CA ALA A 27 7.29 23.18 5.75
C ALA A 27 8.52 23.63 6.57
N GLN A 28 9.70 23.67 5.94
CA GLN A 28 10.92 24.17 6.56
C GLN A 28 10.85 25.67 6.89
N GLU A 29 10.26 26.48 6.01
CA GLU A 29 10.00 27.91 6.27
C GLU A 29 9.04 28.13 7.45
N GLN A 30 8.06 27.23 7.64
CA GLN A 30 7.17 27.25 8.81
C GLN A 30 7.83 26.68 10.09
N GLY A 31 9.09 26.26 10.05
CA GLY A 31 9.80 25.70 11.19
C GLY A 31 9.41 24.25 11.53
N ILE A 32 8.76 23.53 10.61
CA ILE A 32 8.49 22.09 10.77
C ILE A 32 9.82 21.33 10.64
N ASN A 33 10.11 20.45 11.60
CA ASN A 33 11.29 19.61 11.57
C ASN A 33 11.10 18.44 10.58
N VAL A 34 11.36 18.72 9.30
CA VAL A 34 11.26 17.76 8.20
C VAL A 34 12.51 17.76 7.32
N ALA A 35 12.95 16.56 6.94
CA ALA A 35 14.08 16.35 6.03
C ALA A 35 13.76 15.34 4.92
N SER A 36 14.25 15.59 3.71
CA SER A 36 14.28 14.61 2.62
C SER A 36 15.68 14.02 2.49
N LEU A 37 15.78 12.70 2.56
CA LEU A 37 17.02 11.95 2.60
C LEU A 37 17.10 10.95 1.45
N SER A 38 18.30 10.76 0.91
CA SER A 38 18.53 9.65 -0.02
C SER A 38 18.51 8.34 0.76
N ILE A 39 17.89 7.30 0.18
CA ILE A 39 17.94 5.94 0.71
C ILE A 39 19.37 5.45 0.98
N ALA A 40 20.37 5.93 0.21
CA ALA A 40 21.78 5.61 0.42
C ALA A 40 22.33 6.02 1.79
N MET A 41 21.63 6.89 2.53
CA MET A 41 22.02 7.34 3.86
C MET A 41 21.54 6.41 4.99
N LEU A 42 20.62 5.47 4.71
CA LEU A 42 20.08 4.54 5.71
C LEU A 42 21.09 3.59 6.36
N PRO A 43 22.10 3.03 5.65
CA PRO A 43 23.08 2.15 6.28
C PRO A 43 23.85 2.80 7.44
N GLY A 44 23.94 4.14 7.46
CA GLY A 44 24.59 4.90 8.54
C GLY A 44 23.69 5.24 9.74
N MET A 45 22.38 4.97 9.66
CA MET A 45 21.45 5.27 10.77
C MET A 45 21.51 4.16 11.83
N LYS A 46 21.85 4.55 13.06
CA LYS A 46 22.05 3.68 14.23
C LYS A 46 20.77 3.34 15.00
N ASP A 47 19.61 3.77 14.53
CA ASP A 47 18.33 3.61 15.23
C ASP A 47 17.69 2.24 14.93
N GLU A 48 17.14 1.56 15.94
CA GLU A 48 16.40 0.29 15.79
C GLU A 48 15.11 0.46 14.99
N SER A 49 14.51 1.64 15.00
CA SER A 49 13.34 1.97 14.16
C SER A 49 13.67 2.02 12.65
N ALA A 50 14.96 2.05 12.31
CA ALA A 50 15.45 1.79 10.95
C ALA A 50 15.39 0.29 10.55
N GLY A 51 15.03 -0.63 11.44
CA GLY A 51 14.95 -2.07 11.16
C GLY A 51 13.82 -2.43 10.18
N LEU A 52 12.60 -1.95 10.45
CA LEU A 52 11.44 -2.10 9.56
C LEU A 52 11.70 -1.41 8.22
N THR A 53 12.20 -0.18 8.27
CA THR A 53 12.55 0.61 7.09
C THR A 53 13.65 -0.07 6.26
N ARG A 54 14.69 -0.61 6.89
CA ARG A 54 15.77 -1.33 6.17
C ARG A 54 15.28 -2.64 5.56
N PHE A 55 14.38 -3.37 6.23
CA PHE A 55 13.73 -4.56 5.69
C PHE A 55 12.83 -4.25 4.48
N LEU A 56 12.00 -3.21 4.58
CA LEU A 56 11.09 -2.78 3.51
C LEU A 56 11.83 -2.22 2.28
N LEU A 57 13.06 -1.79 2.47
CA LEU A 57 13.89 -1.18 1.44
C LEU A 57 14.95 -2.13 0.87
N SER A 58 15.11 -3.32 1.44
CA SER A 58 15.96 -4.38 0.87
C SER A 58 15.16 -5.27 -0.09
N GLY A 59 15.52 -5.23 -1.38
CA GLY A 59 15.27 -6.29 -2.38
C GLY A 59 13.85 -6.46 -2.90
N ASP A 60 12.87 -6.65 -2.01
CA ASP A 60 11.55 -7.20 -2.38
C ASP A 60 10.38 -6.23 -2.14
N GLY A 61 10.62 -5.10 -1.47
CA GLY A 61 9.53 -4.22 -1.00
C GLY A 61 9.20 -3.03 -1.89
N ASP A 62 10.17 -2.44 -2.61
CA ASP A 62 10.08 -1.13 -3.29
C ASP A 62 8.90 -0.23 -2.86
N VAL A 63 8.80 0.05 -1.56
CA VAL A 63 7.71 0.86 -1.01
C VAL A 63 8.07 2.36 -0.99
N LEU A 64 9.06 2.76 -1.79
CA LEU A 64 9.53 4.13 -1.83
C LEU A 64 8.53 5.06 -2.53
N PRO A 65 8.48 6.34 -2.13
CA PRO A 65 9.21 6.92 -0.98
C PRO A 65 8.58 6.48 0.35
N VAL A 66 9.38 6.48 1.43
CA VAL A 66 8.89 6.18 2.79
C VAL A 66 9.07 7.37 3.71
N THR A 67 8.10 7.62 4.59
CA THR A 67 8.17 8.66 5.61
C THR A 67 8.21 8.05 7.00
N LEU A 68 9.16 8.50 7.79
CA LEU A 68 9.26 8.18 9.21
C LEU A 68 8.82 9.37 10.05
N LEU A 69 8.03 9.11 11.08
CA LEU A 69 7.67 10.06 12.12
C LEU A 69 8.32 9.61 13.42
N ASN A 70 9.24 10.42 13.96
CA ASN A 70 10.04 10.09 15.15
C ASN A 70 10.78 8.73 15.02
N GLY A 71 11.21 8.38 13.80
CA GLY A 71 11.88 7.12 13.50
C GLY A 71 10.95 5.98 13.07
N GLU A 72 9.65 6.07 13.34
CA GLU A 72 8.67 5.02 13.02
C GLU A 72 8.06 5.18 11.63
N LEU A 73 7.85 4.08 10.91
CA LEU A 73 7.22 4.10 9.59
C LEU A 73 5.78 4.62 9.68
N CYS A 74 5.52 5.73 8.99
CA CYS A 74 4.25 6.43 9.00
C CYS A 74 3.55 6.40 7.62
N LEU A 75 4.32 6.44 6.53
CA LEU A 75 3.78 6.46 5.16
C LEU A 75 4.72 5.75 4.20
N ALA A 76 4.16 5.02 3.24
CA ALA A 76 4.91 4.35 2.19
C ALA A 76 4.21 4.46 0.83
N GLY A 77 5.00 4.38 -0.25
CA GLY A 77 4.54 4.38 -1.64
C GLY A 77 4.16 5.75 -2.22
N ARG A 78 4.20 6.82 -1.42
CA ARG A 78 3.97 8.19 -1.88
C ARG A 78 4.60 9.23 -0.96
N TYR A 79 4.85 10.41 -1.53
CA TYR A 79 5.25 11.57 -0.72
C TYR A 79 4.11 12.04 0.18
N PRO A 80 4.43 12.58 1.36
CA PRO A 80 3.42 13.18 2.23
C PRO A 80 2.90 14.48 1.64
N SER A 81 1.60 14.73 1.84
CA SER A 81 0.96 15.99 1.51
C SER A 81 1.28 17.08 2.53
N ARG A 82 1.13 18.35 2.14
CA ARG A 82 1.20 19.48 3.08
C ARG A 82 0.34 19.30 4.33
N GLY A 83 -0.90 18.80 4.17
CA GLY A 83 -1.81 18.57 5.29
C GLY A 83 -1.29 17.51 6.27
N GLU A 84 -0.65 16.46 5.77
CA GLU A 84 0.01 15.45 6.61
C GLU A 84 1.24 16.03 7.33
N LEU A 85 2.07 16.80 6.64
CA LEU A 85 3.22 17.48 7.26
C LEU A 85 2.78 18.41 8.42
N ILE A 86 1.70 19.18 8.23
CA ILE A 86 1.10 20.00 9.30
C ILE A 86 0.65 19.11 10.45
N ARG A 87 -0.16 18.08 10.17
CA ARG A 87 -0.74 17.19 11.18
C ARG A 87 0.34 16.54 12.04
N TRP A 88 1.37 15.97 11.40
CA TRP A 88 2.45 15.28 12.07
C TRP A 88 3.42 16.21 12.79
N SER A 89 3.46 17.50 12.46
CA SER A 89 4.27 18.48 13.20
C SER A 89 3.74 18.77 14.60
N THR A 90 2.46 18.49 14.86
CA THR A 90 1.81 18.78 16.13
C THR A 90 2.19 17.76 17.21
N ASN A 91 2.26 18.22 18.46
CA ASN A 91 2.65 17.39 19.60
C ASN A 91 1.51 16.50 20.12
N ASP A 92 0.35 16.49 19.46
CA ASP A 92 -0.84 15.73 19.88
C ASP A 92 -0.89 14.36 19.20
N PHE A 93 -0.21 13.40 19.80
CA PHE A 93 -0.16 12.01 19.32
C PHE A 93 -1.52 11.30 19.41
N SER A 94 -2.48 11.84 20.19
CA SER A 94 -3.79 11.24 20.40
C SER A 94 -4.72 11.37 19.18
N ILE A 95 -4.40 12.24 18.23
CA ILE A 95 -5.14 12.43 16.98
C ILE A 95 -4.76 11.38 15.91
N ILE A 96 -3.69 10.59 16.15
CA ILE A 96 -3.12 9.66 15.17
C ILE A 96 -3.57 8.19 15.40
N SER A 97 -4.13 7.88 16.57
CA SER A 97 -4.31 6.50 17.03
C SER A 97 -5.74 5.93 16.93
N GLY A 98 -6.59 6.48 16.05
CA GLY A 98 -8.04 6.18 16.06
C GLY A 98 -8.57 5.06 15.16
N GLN A 99 -7.78 4.58 14.18
CA GLN A 99 -8.28 3.68 13.14
C GLN A 99 -8.09 2.19 13.46
N PRO A 100 -8.92 1.28 12.89
CA PRO A 100 -8.86 -0.13 13.21
C PRO A 100 -7.48 -0.70 12.91
N ASN A 101 -6.95 -1.41 13.89
CA ASN A 101 -5.65 -2.06 13.85
C ASN A 101 -5.63 -3.28 12.94
N THR A 102 -6.45 -3.34 11.88
CA THR A 102 -6.54 -4.52 11.01
C THR A 102 -6.32 -4.15 9.55
N LEU A 103 -5.66 -5.05 8.82
CA LEU A 103 -5.51 -4.98 7.37
C LEU A 103 -6.29 -6.14 6.74
N PRO A 104 -7.53 -5.94 6.26
CA PRO A 104 -8.26 -6.95 5.51
C PRO A 104 -7.51 -7.30 4.21
N ILE A 105 -7.29 -8.59 3.99
CA ILE A 105 -6.70 -9.14 2.77
C ILE A 105 -7.68 -10.17 2.23
N VAL A 106 -8.09 -10.03 0.98
CA VAL A 106 -8.94 -11.02 0.30
C VAL A 106 -8.16 -11.59 -0.86
N TRP A 107 -8.15 -12.92 -1.00
CA TRP A 107 -7.63 -13.60 -2.18
C TRP A 107 -8.74 -14.44 -2.81
N GLN A 108 -9.08 -14.15 -4.07
CA GLN A 108 -10.10 -14.84 -4.84
C GLN A 108 -9.47 -15.61 -6.01
N ARG A 109 -9.90 -16.86 -6.20
CA ARG A 109 -9.50 -17.70 -7.33
C ARG A 109 -10.64 -18.59 -7.80
N LEU A 110 -10.56 -19.04 -9.05
CA LEU A 110 -11.39 -20.13 -9.56
C LEU A 110 -11.11 -21.44 -8.81
N LEU A 111 -12.18 -22.10 -8.37
CA LEU A 111 -12.19 -23.53 -8.04
C LEU A 111 -13.16 -24.27 -8.98
N ASP A 112 -12.73 -25.41 -9.51
CA ASP A 112 -13.60 -26.30 -10.27
C ASP A 112 -14.55 -27.10 -9.36
N SER A 113 -15.42 -27.93 -9.96
CA SER A 113 -16.34 -28.81 -9.22
C SER A 113 -15.68 -29.76 -8.22
N ASN A 114 -14.37 -30.02 -8.34
CA ASN A 114 -13.60 -30.86 -7.42
C ASN A 114 -12.90 -30.04 -6.32
N GLY A 115 -13.01 -28.71 -6.35
CA GLY A 115 -12.30 -27.81 -5.45
C GLY A 115 -10.85 -27.54 -5.88
N ASP A 116 -10.48 -27.89 -7.12
CA ASP A 116 -9.15 -27.71 -7.67
C ASP A 116 -8.97 -26.40 -8.43
N THR A 117 -7.72 -25.97 -8.59
CA THR A 117 -7.36 -24.75 -9.33
C THR A 117 -6.15 -24.97 -10.23
N CYS A 118 -5.94 -24.07 -11.19
CA CYS A 118 -4.79 -24.14 -12.12
C CYS A 118 -3.46 -23.82 -11.41
N PRO A 119 -2.30 -24.20 -12.00
CA PRO A 119 -0.99 -23.91 -11.43
C PRO A 119 -0.77 -22.43 -11.09
N ARG A 120 -1.18 -21.51 -11.96
CA ARG A 120 -1.05 -20.05 -11.75
C ARG A 120 -1.75 -19.57 -10.47
N CYS A 121 -2.97 -20.05 -10.23
CA CYS A 121 -3.72 -19.74 -9.02
C CYS A 121 -3.12 -20.45 -7.80
N ARG A 122 -2.66 -21.69 -7.94
CA ARG A 122 -2.03 -22.46 -6.87
C ARG A 122 -0.74 -21.80 -6.37
N ASP A 123 0.14 -21.45 -7.30
CA ASP A 123 1.41 -20.77 -7.00
C ASP A 123 1.16 -19.41 -6.36
N THR A 124 0.16 -18.67 -6.83
CA THR A 124 -0.25 -17.43 -6.17
C THR A 124 -0.75 -17.69 -4.76
N GLY A 125 -1.53 -18.74 -4.52
CA GLY A 125 -1.96 -19.14 -3.18
C GLY A 125 -0.79 -19.34 -2.22
N ASP A 126 0.25 -20.05 -2.67
CA ASP A 126 1.46 -20.27 -1.88
C ASP A 126 2.17 -18.94 -1.55
N THR A 127 2.26 -18.03 -2.52
CA THR A 127 2.85 -16.70 -2.28
C THR A 127 1.99 -15.82 -1.38
N VAL A 128 0.65 -15.90 -1.46
CA VAL A 128 -0.29 -15.18 -0.58
C VAL A 128 -0.11 -15.63 0.87
N GLN A 129 0.02 -16.93 1.12
CA GLN A 129 0.29 -17.44 2.48
C GLN A 129 1.63 -16.94 3.03
N LYS A 130 2.70 -17.00 2.22
CA LYS A 130 4.02 -16.50 2.62
C LYS A 130 4.00 -14.99 2.89
N ALA A 131 3.39 -14.22 2.00
CA ALA A 131 3.23 -12.78 2.15
C ALA A 131 2.42 -12.42 3.39
N TYR A 132 1.33 -13.15 3.67
CA TYR A 132 0.53 -12.95 4.88
C TYR A 132 1.37 -13.10 6.15
N HIS A 133 2.14 -14.19 6.28
CA HIS A 133 3.02 -14.38 7.44
C HIS A 133 4.11 -13.31 7.56
N ARG A 134 4.70 -12.88 6.44
CA ARG A 134 5.67 -11.79 6.46
C ARG A 134 5.01 -10.47 6.87
N LEU A 135 3.82 -10.16 6.34
CA LEU A 135 3.07 -8.96 6.70
C LEU A 135 2.71 -8.95 8.19
N GLN A 136 2.35 -10.09 8.79
CA GLN A 136 2.15 -10.18 10.24
C GLN A 136 3.40 -9.74 11.02
N ALA A 137 4.58 -10.22 10.63
CA ALA A 137 5.83 -9.85 11.29
C ALA A 137 6.22 -8.37 11.07
N ILE A 138 6.06 -7.88 9.84
CA ILE A 138 6.38 -6.49 9.44
C ILE A 138 5.48 -5.48 10.14
N LEU A 139 4.19 -5.80 10.28
CA LEU A 139 3.17 -4.88 10.74
C LEU A 139 2.88 -4.97 12.25
N ALA A 140 3.35 -6.02 12.93
CA ALA A 140 3.23 -6.17 14.37
C ALA A 140 3.81 -4.98 15.17
N PRO A 141 5.00 -4.43 14.86
CA PRO A 141 5.52 -3.24 15.55
C PRO A 141 4.65 -2.00 15.36
N LEU A 142 3.90 -1.91 14.26
CA LEU A 142 2.94 -0.83 14.00
C LEU A 142 1.56 -1.10 14.63
N GLY A 143 1.41 -2.21 15.35
CA GLY A 143 0.13 -2.64 15.93
C GLY A 143 -0.95 -2.85 14.87
N ILE A 144 -0.60 -3.30 13.66
CA ILE A 144 -1.58 -3.64 12.60
C ILE A 144 -1.58 -5.16 12.43
N GLU A 145 -2.78 -5.75 12.47
CA GLU A 145 -3.06 -7.17 12.34
C GLU A 145 -3.66 -7.47 10.95
N PRO A 146 -2.90 -8.07 10.02
CA PRO A 146 -3.46 -8.59 8.78
C PRO A 146 -4.50 -9.67 9.02
N ARG A 147 -5.56 -9.70 8.20
CA ARG A 147 -6.60 -10.75 8.21
C ARG A 147 -6.83 -11.26 6.81
N LEU A 148 -6.47 -12.51 6.56
CA LEU A 148 -6.63 -13.14 5.24
C LEU A 148 -7.95 -13.89 5.14
N GLU A 149 -8.73 -13.56 4.12
CA GLU A 149 -9.89 -14.30 3.65
C GLU A 149 -9.57 -14.93 2.28
N VAL A 150 -9.97 -16.18 2.09
CA VAL A 150 -9.77 -16.92 0.84
C VAL A 150 -11.14 -17.25 0.25
N VAL A 151 -11.42 -16.68 -0.92
CA VAL A 151 -12.72 -16.74 -1.58
C VAL A 151 -12.64 -17.63 -2.82
N ALA A 152 -13.60 -18.54 -2.97
CA ALA A 152 -13.75 -19.35 -4.17
C ALA A 152 -14.66 -18.64 -5.18
N LEU A 153 -14.20 -18.58 -6.43
CA LEU A 153 -14.99 -18.22 -7.60
C LEU A 153 -15.43 -19.50 -8.28
N ASP A 154 -16.73 -19.66 -8.52
CA ASP A 154 -17.26 -20.83 -9.24
C ASP A 154 -17.05 -20.72 -10.76
N GLU A 155 -17.16 -21.86 -11.44
CA GLU A 155 -16.94 -21.96 -12.90
C GLU A 155 -17.92 -21.13 -13.73
N VAL A 156 -19.17 -20.97 -13.29
CA VAL A 156 -20.19 -20.19 -14.02
C VAL A 156 -19.84 -18.71 -13.98
N THR A 157 -19.49 -18.21 -12.80
CA THR A 157 -19.07 -16.83 -12.59
C THR A 157 -17.75 -16.55 -13.32
N PHE A 158 -16.78 -17.47 -13.28
CA PHE A 158 -15.53 -17.33 -14.01
C PHE A 158 -15.70 -17.32 -15.53
N ALA A 159 -16.56 -18.17 -16.08
CA ALA A 159 -16.84 -18.20 -17.51
C ALA A 159 -17.44 -16.88 -18.02
N ALA A 160 -18.21 -16.19 -17.17
CA ALA A 160 -18.76 -14.86 -17.48
C ALA A 160 -17.72 -13.73 -17.36
N ALA A 161 -16.73 -13.87 -16.48
CA ALA A 161 -15.71 -12.86 -16.23
C ALA A 161 -14.36 -13.50 -15.84
N THR A 162 -13.57 -13.88 -16.84
CA THR A 162 -12.28 -14.58 -16.60
C THR A 162 -11.27 -13.72 -15.84
N MET A 163 -11.44 -12.40 -15.85
CA MET A 163 -10.61 -11.44 -15.13
C MET A 163 -10.86 -11.43 -13.62
N GLU A 164 -11.90 -12.09 -13.12
CA GLU A 164 -12.19 -12.19 -11.68
C GLU A 164 -11.33 -13.23 -10.94
N SER A 165 -10.61 -14.08 -11.67
CA SER A 165 -9.55 -14.94 -11.14
C SER A 165 -8.27 -14.62 -11.91
N ASN A 166 -7.14 -14.37 -11.27
CA ASN A 166 -6.73 -14.54 -9.88
C ASN A 166 -6.46 -13.17 -9.25
N ARG A 167 -7.19 -12.81 -8.17
CA ARG A 167 -7.24 -11.43 -7.64
C ARG A 167 -6.95 -11.38 -6.15
N VAL A 168 -6.25 -10.33 -5.75
CA VAL A 168 -5.95 -10.02 -4.34
C VAL A 168 -6.35 -8.58 -4.05
N TRP A 169 -6.97 -8.34 -2.89
CA TRP A 169 -7.32 -7.02 -2.41
C TRP A 169 -6.69 -6.77 -1.05
N PHE A 170 -6.34 -5.51 -0.81
CA PHE A 170 -5.97 -5.00 0.50
C PHE A 170 -6.95 -3.88 0.84
N SER A 171 -7.70 -4.07 1.93
CA SER A 171 -8.71 -3.12 2.41
C SER A 171 -9.70 -2.68 1.32
N GLY A 172 -10.18 -3.64 0.54
CA GLY A 172 -11.19 -3.43 -0.50
C GLY A 172 -10.67 -2.87 -1.82
N LEU A 173 -9.44 -2.37 -1.88
CA LEU A 173 -8.80 -1.95 -3.14
C LEU A 173 -7.97 -3.11 -3.73
N PRO A 174 -8.01 -3.31 -5.05
CA PRO A 174 -7.27 -4.38 -5.70
C PRO A 174 -5.76 -4.13 -5.63
N LEU A 175 -4.98 -5.20 -5.64
CA LEU A 175 -3.51 -5.19 -5.54
C LEU A 175 -2.86 -4.14 -6.46
N GLU A 176 -3.29 -4.13 -7.72
CA GLU A 176 -2.76 -3.28 -8.78
C GLU A 176 -2.87 -1.79 -8.48
N ASP A 177 -3.96 -1.36 -7.84
CA ASP A 177 -4.21 0.04 -7.52
C ASP A 177 -3.22 0.54 -6.45
N TRP A 178 -2.81 -0.35 -5.53
CA TRP A 178 -1.83 0.00 -4.48
C TRP A 178 -0.41 0.16 -5.00
N ILE A 179 -0.05 -0.55 -6.08
CA ILE A 179 1.33 -0.62 -6.58
C ILE A 179 1.50 0.01 -7.97
N GLY A 180 0.44 0.58 -8.54
CA GLY A 180 0.44 1.14 -9.89
C GLY A 180 0.67 0.10 -10.99
N ALA A 181 0.21 -1.13 -10.78
CA ALA A 181 0.24 -2.18 -11.81
C ALA A 181 -1.00 -2.09 -12.71
N GLN A 182 -1.05 -2.93 -13.74
CA GLN A 182 -2.22 -3.09 -14.61
C GLN A 182 -2.62 -4.56 -14.68
N ALA A 183 -3.91 -4.82 -14.84
CA ALA A 183 -4.39 -6.16 -15.14
C ALA A 183 -4.23 -6.45 -16.64
N GLY A 184 -3.58 -7.57 -16.97
CA GLY A 184 -3.44 -8.09 -18.32
C GLY A 184 -4.10 -9.46 -18.47
N SER A 185 -3.89 -10.13 -19.59
CA SER A 185 -4.38 -11.50 -19.79
C SER A 185 -3.41 -12.34 -20.61
N SER A 186 -3.37 -13.64 -20.29
CA SER A 186 -2.63 -14.66 -21.05
C SER A 186 -3.39 -15.98 -21.02
N ARG A 187 -3.12 -16.85 -21.99
CA ARG A 187 -3.74 -18.18 -22.08
C ARG A 187 -3.51 -18.98 -20.81
N CYS A 188 -4.57 -19.60 -20.28
CA CYS A 188 -4.49 -20.43 -19.08
C CYS A 188 -4.52 -21.93 -19.40
N CYS A 189 -4.53 -22.73 -18.35
CA CYS A 189 -4.62 -24.19 -18.38
C CYS A 189 -5.34 -24.72 -17.14
N GLY A 190 -5.51 -26.05 -17.06
CA GLY A 190 -6.06 -26.74 -15.89
C GLY A 190 -7.54 -26.40 -15.65
N ALA A 191 -7.90 -26.12 -14.40
CA ALA A 191 -9.27 -25.73 -14.01
C ALA A 191 -9.80 -24.50 -14.78
N CYS A 192 -8.92 -23.61 -15.23
CA CYS A 192 -9.32 -22.45 -16.04
C CYS A 192 -9.56 -22.81 -17.52
N GLY A 193 -9.32 -24.06 -17.93
CA GLY A 193 -9.32 -24.50 -19.31
C GLY A 193 -8.36 -23.67 -20.16
N ASP A 194 -8.75 -23.46 -21.42
CA ASP A 194 -8.02 -22.59 -22.34
C ASP A 194 -8.57 -21.15 -22.30
N SER A 195 -9.09 -20.64 -21.18
CA SER A 195 -9.53 -19.24 -21.10
C SER A 195 -8.33 -18.28 -21.06
N ASP A 196 -8.48 -17.08 -21.60
CA ASP A 196 -7.51 -16.00 -21.37
C ASP A 196 -7.74 -15.45 -19.96
N CYS A 197 -6.79 -15.70 -19.06
CA CYS A 197 -6.90 -15.51 -17.62
C CYS A 197 -5.94 -14.42 -17.15
N ARG A 198 -6.30 -13.79 -16.02
CA ARG A 198 -5.68 -12.56 -15.54
C ARG A 198 -4.17 -12.70 -15.29
N THR A 199 -3.42 -11.72 -15.77
CA THR A 199 -2.02 -11.46 -15.40
C THR A 199 -1.92 -10.12 -14.68
N LEU A 200 -0.77 -9.88 -14.06
CA LEU A 200 -0.41 -8.60 -13.46
C LEU A 200 0.81 -8.03 -14.19
N ASP A 201 0.67 -6.82 -14.72
CA ASP A 201 1.71 -6.13 -15.49
C ASP A 201 2.26 -4.95 -14.67
N ILE A 202 3.56 -4.97 -14.39
CA ILE A 202 4.24 -3.88 -13.65
C ILE A 202 5.70 -3.81 -14.06
N GLY A 203 6.22 -2.59 -14.24
CA GLY A 203 7.62 -2.37 -14.56
C GLY A 203 8.10 -3.04 -15.86
N GLY A 204 7.19 -3.25 -16.83
CA GLY A 204 7.48 -3.95 -18.09
C GLY A 204 7.56 -5.47 -17.98
N ALA A 205 7.27 -6.05 -16.81
CA ALA A 205 7.14 -7.48 -16.60
C ALA A 205 5.67 -7.89 -16.49
N THR A 206 5.36 -9.11 -16.93
CA THR A 206 4.03 -9.74 -16.84
C THR A 206 4.12 -10.96 -15.94
N TYR A 207 3.21 -11.04 -14.97
CA TYR A 207 3.15 -12.11 -13.98
C TYR A 207 1.84 -12.89 -14.09
N GLU A 208 1.96 -14.18 -14.37
CA GLU A 208 0.83 -15.12 -14.38
C GLU A 208 0.47 -15.62 -12.97
N ALA A 209 1.48 -15.76 -12.12
CA ALA A 209 1.36 -15.98 -10.68
C ALA A 209 1.95 -14.78 -9.96
N ILE A 210 1.24 -14.27 -8.95
CA ILE A 210 1.61 -13.02 -8.29
C ILE A 210 2.84 -13.27 -7.39
N PRO A 211 3.95 -12.55 -7.57
CA PRO A 211 5.11 -12.67 -6.69
C PRO A 211 4.83 -12.21 -5.26
N GLU A 212 5.46 -12.88 -4.29
CA GLU A 212 5.40 -12.50 -2.87
C GLU A 212 5.81 -11.05 -2.61
N SER A 213 6.84 -10.56 -3.31
CA SER A 213 7.35 -9.19 -3.21
C SER A 213 6.27 -8.13 -3.49
N LEU A 214 5.46 -8.33 -4.53
CA LEU A 214 4.38 -7.40 -4.90
C LEU A 214 3.25 -7.39 -3.86
N LEU A 215 2.95 -8.56 -3.27
CA LEU A 215 1.96 -8.68 -2.19
C LEU A 215 2.41 -7.97 -0.92
N ILE A 216 3.68 -8.11 -0.54
CA ILE A 216 4.25 -7.39 0.61
C ILE A 216 4.25 -5.88 0.35
N ARG A 217 4.70 -5.45 -0.83
CA ARG A 217 4.70 -4.03 -1.25
C ARG A 217 3.31 -3.43 -1.07
N ALA A 218 2.29 -4.05 -1.66
CA ALA A 218 0.92 -3.57 -1.56
C ALA A 218 0.38 -3.57 -0.13
N GLY A 219 0.62 -4.65 0.63
CA GLY A 219 0.14 -4.75 2.01
C GLY A 219 0.72 -3.68 2.92
N VAL A 220 2.00 -3.31 2.74
CA VAL A 220 2.65 -2.25 3.52
C VAL A 220 2.14 -0.87 3.13
N ILE A 221 1.98 -0.61 1.82
CA ILE A 221 1.40 0.64 1.32
C ILE A 221 -0.03 0.79 1.87
N ALA A 222 -0.87 -0.24 1.73
CA ALA A 222 -2.24 -0.22 2.23
C ALA A 222 -2.29 0.01 3.74
N ALA A 223 -1.52 -0.74 4.53
CA ALA A 223 -1.49 -0.62 5.99
C ALA A 223 -1.09 0.78 6.49
N THR A 224 -0.05 1.36 5.89
CA THR A 224 0.45 2.69 6.29
C THR A 224 -0.46 3.81 5.81
N GLN A 225 -1.11 3.69 4.65
CA GLN A 225 -2.00 4.73 4.17
C GLN A 225 -3.35 4.73 4.91
N LEU A 226 -3.85 3.58 5.37
CA LEU A 226 -5.11 3.47 6.11
C LEU A 226 -5.04 3.98 7.55
N ARG A 227 -3.91 3.77 8.22
CA ARG A 227 -3.70 4.28 9.58
C ARG A 227 -3.75 5.81 9.64
N TRP A 228 -3.37 6.49 8.56
CA TRP A 228 -3.26 7.95 8.50
C TRP A 228 -4.28 8.61 7.56
N SER A 229 -5.06 7.83 6.80
CA SER A 229 -6.23 8.32 6.10
C SER A 229 -7.39 8.43 7.07
N ASP A 230 -7.51 9.58 7.71
CA ASP A 230 -8.76 9.95 8.35
C ASP A 230 -8.93 11.47 8.40
N SER A 231 -10.18 11.92 8.18
CA SER A 231 -10.75 13.25 8.47
C SER A 231 -10.58 14.42 7.47
N VAL A 232 -10.46 14.20 6.14
CA VAL A 232 -10.65 15.33 5.18
C VAL A 232 -12.08 15.43 4.64
N VAL A 233 -12.89 14.36 4.70
CA VAL A 233 -14.25 14.38 4.12
C VAL A 233 -15.31 14.90 5.11
N ALA A 234 -15.07 14.85 6.42
CA ALA A 234 -16.10 15.20 7.42
C ALA A 234 -16.16 16.69 7.80
N SER A 235 -15.23 17.54 7.35
CA SER A 235 -15.17 18.96 7.74
C SER A 235 -15.40 19.94 6.58
N ALA A 236 -15.45 19.46 5.33
CA ALA A 236 -15.69 20.32 4.17
C ALA A 236 -17.16 20.76 4.00
N GLU A 237 -18.13 20.11 4.68
CA GLU A 237 -19.54 20.51 4.59
C GLU A 237 -19.97 21.57 5.62
N SER A 238 -19.10 21.98 6.55
CA SER A 238 -19.49 22.91 7.64
C SER A 238 -19.02 24.37 7.44
N PHE A 239 -18.27 24.68 6.38
CA PHE A 239 -17.69 26.03 6.18
C PHE A 239 -18.29 26.85 5.02
N CYS A 240 -19.49 26.49 4.55
CA CYS A 240 -20.31 27.34 3.69
C CYS A 240 -21.73 27.52 4.27
N SER A 241 -21.82 28.12 5.45
CA SER A 241 -23.07 28.76 5.87
C SER A 241 -22.76 30.01 6.70
N THR A 242 -22.32 31.07 6.03
CA THR A 242 -22.41 32.43 6.55
C THR A 242 -23.20 33.29 5.57
N ASN A 243 -24.39 33.68 6.03
CA ASN A 243 -25.19 34.84 5.64
C ASN A 243 -25.40 35.12 4.15
N ASN A 244 -26.52 34.60 3.63
CA ASN A 244 -27.28 35.29 2.59
C ASN A 244 -28.73 35.47 3.06
N LYS A 245 -28.98 36.56 3.80
CA LYS A 245 -30.28 37.24 3.77
C LYS A 245 -30.13 38.48 2.91
N CYS A 246 -30.34 38.28 1.62
CA CYS A 246 -30.92 39.31 0.78
C CYS A 246 -32.43 39.30 1.03
N CYS A 247 -32.92 40.34 1.71
CA CYS A 247 -34.24 40.98 1.65
C CYS A 247 -34.38 41.87 2.90
#